data_AF-A0A6H1UDB1-F1
#
_entry.id   AF-A0A6H1UDB1-F1
#
_cell.length_a   1.000
_cell.length_b   1.000
_cell.length_c   1.000
_cell.angle_alpha   90.00
_cell.angle_beta   90.00
_cell.angle_gamma   90.00
#
_symmetry.space_group_name_H-M   'P 1'
#
loop_
_entity.id
_entity.type
_entity.pdbx_description
1 polymer ?
#
loop_
_entity_poly.entity_id
_entity_poly.type
_entity_poly.pdbx_seq_one_letter_code
_entity_poly.pdbx_strand_id
1 'polypeptide(L)'
;MKPESNLTLHLKLSSTDQKLLSVASCLAGCESVSEFVIQSALNQANEICKNRSTFRLSHDDAAVFSYVLDEPHKPNKRFQMAVSEHNKVLGKG
;
A
#
# COMPACT_ATOMS: atom_id res chain seq x y z
N MET A 1 -21.18 -8.67 17.50
CA MET A 1 -21.22 -8.09 16.14
C MET A 1 -20.66 -6.69 16.21
N LYS A 2 -19.55 -6.40 15.50
CA LYS A 2 -19.09 -5.01 15.35
C LYS A 2 -20.08 -4.28 14.43
N PRO A 3 -20.48 -3.03 14.73
CA PRO A 3 -21.30 -2.27 13.81
C PRO A 3 -20.50 -2.03 12.52
N GLU A 4 -21.07 -2.36 11.37
CA GLU A 4 -20.53 -1.94 10.10
C GLU A 4 -20.57 -0.41 10.05
N SER A 5 -19.40 0.21 10.18
CA SER A 5 -19.26 1.66 10.11
C SER A 5 -19.50 2.09 8.67
N ASN A 6 -20.76 2.39 8.32
CA ASN A 6 -21.08 3.01 7.04
C ASN A 6 -20.46 4.40 6.97
N LEU A 7 -19.44 4.55 6.12
CA LEU A 7 -18.75 5.81 5.86
C LEU A 7 -19.39 6.51 4.67
N THR A 8 -19.87 7.74 4.86
CA THR A 8 -20.37 8.59 3.77
C THR A 8 -19.28 9.57 3.32
N LEU A 9 -19.08 9.71 2.00
CA LEU A 9 -18.14 10.66 1.41
C LEU A 9 -18.88 11.91 0.92
N HIS A 10 -18.50 13.08 1.43
CA HIS A 10 -18.98 14.37 0.94
C HIS A 10 -17.89 15.05 0.11
N LEU A 11 -18.14 15.21 -1.20
CA LEU A 11 -17.20 15.81 -2.15
C LEU A 11 -17.76 17.13 -2.68
N LYS A 12 -16.92 18.16 -2.75
CA LYS A 12 -17.23 19.41 -3.44
C LYS A 12 -16.49 19.41 -4.78
N LEU A 13 -17.23 19.50 -5.87
CA LEU A 13 -16.70 19.47 -7.22
C LEU A 13 -16.97 20.81 -7.91
N SER A 14 -16.03 21.24 -8.74
CA SER A 14 -16.33 22.31 -9.71
C SER A 14 -17.29 21.78 -10.78
N SER A 15 -17.95 22.68 -11.50
CA SER A 15 -18.81 22.30 -12.63
C SER A 15 -18.03 21.59 -13.74
N THR A 16 -16.75 21.92 -13.91
CA THR A 16 -15.85 21.26 -14.86
C THR A 16 -15.55 19.83 -14.43
N ASP A 17 -15.19 19.60 -13.16
CA ASP A 17 -14.87 18.26 -12.66
C ASP A 17 -16.10 17.35 -12.67
N GLN A 18 -17.27 17.89 -12.34
CA GLN A 18 -18.53 17.14 -12.39
C GLN A 18 -18.85 16.67 -13.82
N LYS A 19 -18.65 17.53 -14.82
CA LYS A 19 -18.84 17.15 -16.23
C LYS A 19 -17.85 16.08 -16.67
N LEU A 20 -16.57 16.23 -16.30
CA LEU A 20 -15.53 15.25 -16.62
C LEU A 20 -15.87 13.88 -16.02
N LEU A 21 -16.22 13.84 -14.74
CA LEU A 21 -16.59 12.60 -14.05
C LEU A 21 -17.85 11.96 -14.63
N SER A 22 -18.84 12.78 -15.04
CA SER A 22 -20.04 12.30 -15.73
C SER A 22 -19.70 11.61 -17.05
N VAL A 23 -18.89 12.26 -17.90
CA VAL A 23 -18.44 11.68 -19.17
C VAL A 23 -17.63 10.41 -18.93
N ALA A 24 -16.68 10.44 -18.01
CA ALA A 24 -15.85 9.28 -17.67
C ALA A 24 -16.68 8.10 -17.16
N SER A 25 -17.68 8.35 -16.31
CA SER A 25 -18.57 7.30 -15.79
C SER A 25 -19.36 6.61 -16.90
N CYS A 26 -19.86 7.37 -17.87
CA CYS A 26 -20.56 6.85 -19.03
C CYS A 26 -19.64 6.00 -19.92
N LEU A 27 -18.43 6.50 -20.20
CA LEU A 27 -17.45 5.77 -21.00
C LEU A 27 -16.94 4.48 -20.33
N ALA A 28 -16.86 4.48 -19.00
CA ALA A 28 -16.49 3.31 -18.20
C ALA A 28 -17.64 2.30 -18.04
N GLY A 29 -18.87 2.65 -18.47
CA GLY A 29 -20.05 1.79 -18.33
C GLY A 29 -20.59 1.71 -16.90
N CYS A 30 -20.30 2.68 -16.03
CA CYS A 30 -20.82 2.74 -14.68
C CYS A 30 -22.27 3.25 -14.66
N GLU A 31 -23.07 2.78 -13.70
CA GLU A 31 -24.47 3.21 -13.55
C GLU A 31 -24.59 4.64 -12.99
N SER A 32 -23.57 5.10 -12.28
CA SER A 32 -23.54 6.45 -11.72
C SER A 32 -22.12 7.02 -11.57
N VAL A 33 -22.05 8.36 -11.44
CA VAL A 33 -20.80 9.06 -11.10
C VAL A 33 -20.25 8.61 -9.75
N SER A 34 -21.13 8.37 -8.76
CA SER A 34 -20.72 7.92 -7.43
C SER A 34 -20.04 6.55 -7.49
N GLU A 35 -20.61 5.62 -8.25
CA GLU A 35 -20.01 4.30 -8.48
C GLU A 35 -18.65 4.43 -9.14
N PHE A 36 -18.55 5.22 -10.22
CA PHE A 36 -17.29 5.48 -10.91
C PHE A 36 -16.21 6.04 -9.97
N VAL A 37 -16.56 7.01 -9.12
CA VAL A 37 -15.64 7.62 -8.15
C VAL A 37 -15.16 6.60 -7.12
N ILE A 38 -16.06 5.77 -6.58
CA ILE A 38 -15.69 4.72 -5.62
C ILE A 38 -14.76 3.70 -6.27
N GLN A 39 -15.12 3.17 -7.45
CA GLN A 39 -14.30 2.20 -8.18
C GLN A 39 -12.91 2.77 -8.51
N SER A 40 -12.85 4.01 -9.00
CA SER A 40 -11.59 4.68 -9.31
C SER A 40 -10.72 4.88 -8.07
N ALA A 41 -11.31 5.32 -6.95
CA ALA A 41 -10.60 5.51 -5.70
C ALA A 41 -10.07 4.19 -5.13
N LEU A 42 -10.86 3.11 -5.17
CA LEU A 42 -10.43 1.78 -4.72
C LEU A 42 -9.31 1.22 -5.58
N ASN A 43 -9.41 1.36 -6.91
CA ASN A 43 -8.35 0.93 -7.83
C ASN A 43 -7.05 1.67 -7.55
N GLN A 44 -7.11 2.99 -7.42
CA GLN A 44 -5.94 3.80 -7.10
C GLN A 44 -5.34 3.44 -5.73
N ALA A 45 -6.19 3.23 -4.72
CA ALA A 45 -5.73 2.80 -3.39
C ALA A 45 -5.02 1.44 -3.45
N ASN A 46 -5.59 0.48 -4.18
CA ASN A 46 -4.97 -0.83 -4.38
C ASN A 46 -3.60 -0.72 -5.06
N GLU A 47 -3.47 0.09 -6.11
CA GLU A 47 -2.19 0.27 -6.79
C GLU A 47 -1.15 0.94 -5.89
N ILE A 48 -1.52 1.95 -5.11
CA ILE A 48 -0.61 2.58 -4.13
C ILE A 48 -0.15 1.57 -3.07
N CYS A 49 -1.08 0.77 -2.53
CA CYS A 49 -0.79 -0.23 -1.51
C CYS A 49 0.09 -1.36 -2.06
N LYS A 50 -0.20 -1.87 -3.26
CA LYS A 50 0.64 -2.87 -3.95
C LYS A 50 2.04 -2.34 -4.22
N ASN A 51 2.15 -1.12 -4.74
CA ASN A 51 3.45 -0.51 -5.03
C ASN A 51 4.31 -0.30 -3.77
N ARG A 52 3.70 -0.21 -2.59
CA ARG A 52 4.42 -0.18 -1.31
C ARG A 52 4.81 -1.56 -0.78
N SER A 53 4.08 -2.62 -1.12
CA SER A 53 4.41 -3.99 -0.69
C SER A 53 5.38 -4.69 -1.63
N THR A 54 5.55 -4.20 -2.86
CA THR A 54 6.51 -4.73 -3.82
C THR A 54 7.69 -3.78 -3.99
N PHE A 55 8.88 -4.18 -3.54
CA PHE A 55 10.11 -3.53 -3.97
C PHE A 55 10.59 -4.19 -5.26
N ARG A 56 10.70 -3.42 -6.34
CA ARG A 56 11.28 -3.91 -7.59
C ARG A 56 12.80 -3.84 -7.46
N LEU A 57 13.44 -4.99 -7.43
CA LEU A 57 14.91 -5.09 -7.49
C LEU A 57 15.37 -4.90 -8.93
N SER A 58 16.48 -4.19 -9.12
CA SER A 58 17.23 -4.26 -10.38
C SER A 58 17.80 -5.67 -10.56
N HIS A 59 18.27 -6.02 -11.77
CA HIS A 59 18.84 -7.35 -11.99
C HIS A 59 20.04 -7.62 -11.06
N ASP A 60 20.89 -6.61 -10.87
CA ASP A 60 22.07 -6.70 -10.01
C ASP A 60 21.66 -6.83 -8.53
N ASP A 61 20.69 -6.04 -8.08
CA ASP A 61 20.18 -6.14 -6.70
C ASP A 61 19.48 -7.47 -6.43
N ALA A 62 18.80 -8.05 -7.44
CA ALA A 62 18.16 -9.35 -7.33
C ALA A 62 19.18 -10.48 -7.19
N ALA A 63 20.31 -10.39 -7.88
CA ALA A 63 21.41 -11.35 -7.75
C ALA A 63 22.06 -11.28 -6.37
N VAL A 64 22.35 -10.07 -5.87
CA VAL A 64 22.89 -9.86 -4.51
C VAL A 64 21.90 -10.35 -3.45
N PHE A 65 20.61 -10.03 -3.60
CA PHE A 65 19.57 -10.48 -2.67
C PHE A 65 19.47 -12.00 -2.62
N SER A 66 19.46 -12.66 -3.78
CA SER A 66 19.39 -14.12 -3.86
C SER A 66 20.63 -14.78 -3.24
N TYR A 67 21.82 -14.25 -3.53
CA TYR A 67 23.07 -14.73 -2.93
C TYR A 67 23.05 -14.64 -1.39
N VAL A 68 22.55 -13.54 -0.82
CA VAL A 68 22.44 -13.36 0.64
C VAL A 68 21.38 -14.30 1.27
N LEU A 69 20.35 -14.70 0.52
CA LEU A 69 19.39 -15.71 0.99
C LEU A 69 20.02 -17.11 1.03
N ASP A 70 20.81 -17.46 0.02
CA ASP A 70 21.50 -18.76 -0.07
C ASP A 70 22.64 -18.86 0.96
N GLU A 71 23.41 -17.79 1.14
CA GLU A 71 24.50 -17.68 2.12
C GLU A 71 24.27 -16.52 3.09
N PRO A 72 23.48 -16.71 4.15
CA PRO A 72 23.19 -15.64 5.10
C PRO A 72 24.43 -15.26 5.90
N HIS A 73 24.79 -13.98 5.86
CA HIS A 73 25.91 -13.47 6.63
C HIS A 73 25.60 -13.44 8.13
N LYS A 74 26.62 -13.73 8.96
CA LYS A 74 26.48 -13.62 10.42
C LYS A 74 26.18 -12.17 10.81
N PRO A 75 25.21 -11.92 11.71
CA PRO A 75 24.88 -10.58 12.15
C PRO A 75 26.11 -9.89 12.76
N ASN A 76 26.32 -8.61 12.43
CA ASN A 76 27.45 -7.86 12.96
C ASN A 76 27.27 -7.57 14.47
N LYS A 77 28.37 -7.20 15.15
CA LYS A 77 28.37 -6.93 16.60
C LYS A 77 27.37 -5.85 17.00
N ARG A 78 27.19 -4.81 16.17
CA ARG A 78 26.24 -3.71 16.45
C ARG A 78 24.80 -4.19 16.44
N PHE A 79 24.43 -5.04 15.48
CA PHE A 79 23.10 -5.64 15.39
C PHE A 79 22.82 -6.55 16.59
N GLN A 80 23.78 -7.39 16.97
CA GLN A 80 23.66 -8.27 18.15
C GLN A 80 23.42 -7.47 19.44
N MET A 81 24.14 -6.36 19.63
CA MET A 81 23.94 -5.46 20.77
C MET A 81 22.54 -4.82 20.75
N ALA A 82 22.08 -4.32 19.60
CA ALA A 82 20.75 -3.73 19.48
C ALA A 82 19.62 -4.73 19.80
N VAL A 83 19.75 -5.98 19.36
CA VAL A 83 18.80 -7.06 19.68
C VAL A 83 18.81 -7.38 21.17
N SER A 84 19.99 -7.47 21.79
CA SER A 84 20.13 -7.70 23.24
C SER A 84 19.43 -6.62 24.06
N GLU A 85 19.63 -5.34 23.71
CA GLU A 85 18.95 -4.23 24.40
C GLU A 85 17.43 -4.26 24.18
N HIS A 86 16.98 -4.57 22.96
CA HIS A 86 15.55 -4.71 22.67
C HIS A 86 14.88 -5.84 23.47
N ASN A 87 15.54 -6.99 23.62
CA ASN A 87 15.02 -8.12 24.38
C ASN A 87 14.91 -7.84 25.88
N LYS A 88 15.86 -7.07 26.44
CA LYS A 88 15.78 -6.58 27.83
C LYS A 88 14.57 -5.66 28.04
N VAL A 89 14.27 -4.80 27.08
CA VAL A 89 13.11 -3.88 27.13
C VAL A 89 11.77 -4.66 27.03
N LEU A 90 11.72 -5.73 26.25
CA LEU A 90 10.52 -6.56 26.10
C LEU A 90 10.33 -7.62 27.20
N GLY A 91 11.21 -7.68 28.21
CA GLY A 91 11.13 -8.66 29.30
C GLY A 91 11.33 -10.11 28.87
N LYS A 92 11.91 -10.33 27.68
CA LYS A 92 12.33 -11.66 27.20
C LYS A 92 13.82 -11.84 27.49
N GLY A 93 14.14 -11.94 28.78
CA GLY A 93 15.46 -12.28 29.31
C GLY A 93 15.39 -13.62 30.02
#